data_AF-A0A7S2H0F0-F1
#
_entry.id   AF-A0A7S2H0F0-F1
#
_cell.length_a   1.000
_cell.length_b   1.000
_cell.length_c   1.000
_cell.angle_alpha   90.00
_cell.angle_beta   90.00
_cell.angle_gamma   90.00
#
_symmetry.space_group_name_H-M   'P 1'
#
loop_
_entity.id
_entity.type
_entity.pdbx_description
1 polymer ?
#
loop_
_entity_poly.entity_id
_entity_poly.type
_entity_poly.pdbx_seq_one_letter_code
_entity_poly.pdbx_strand_id
1 'polypeptide(L)'
;DALDFLHSFGLIHTDLKPENILLVNNDVVVFRSNWDGSPQNVPASTKIKVIDFGGATYDHEKKSSVVNTRQYRAPEVILGLGWSTPSDLWSAGCIIAELYMGELLFATHDNAEHLALMERAIGPFPHNMLRRSPGSMVSRTFRSNGWHRMGSILSSSSVSHVKKMGPLESLVLD
;
A
#
# COMPACT_ATOMS: atom_id res chain seq x y z
N ASP A 1 12.04 -0.07 13.38
CA ASP A 1 11.90 -0.10 14.85
C ASP A 1 10.52 -0.57 15.31
N ALA A 2 9.46 0.22 15.17
CA ALA A 2 8.14 -0.17 15.70
C ALA A 2 7.61 -1.49 15.10
N LEU A 3 7.62 -1.64 13.77
CA LEU A 3 7.17 -2.88 13.12
C LEU A 3 8.07 -4.06 13.44
N ASP A 4 9.38 -3.87 13.43
CA ASP A 4 10.36 -4.90 13.81
C ASP A 4 10.10 -5.41 15.23
N PHE A 5 9.84 -4.49 16.18
CA PHE A 5 9.44 -4.85 17.54
C PHE A 5 8.17 -5.70 17.55
N LEU A 6 7.08 -5.30 16.87
CA LEU A 6 5.83 -6.08 16.82
C LEU A 6 6.05 -7.47 16.19
N HIS A 7 6.75 -7.49 15.06
CA HIS A 7 7.03 -8.71 14.28
C HIS A 7 7.91 -9.67 15.06
N SER A 8 8.77 -9.20 15.96
CA SER A 8 9.56 -10.05 16.87
C SER A 8 8.71 -10.87 17.85
N PHE A 9 7.47 -10.44 18.15
CA PHE A 9 6.49 -11.19 18.93
C PHE A 9 5.50 -11.97 18.07
N GLY A 10 5.68 -11.98 16.74
CA GLY A 10 4.73 -12.56 15.80
C GLY A 10 3.38 -11.83 15.77
N LEU A 11 3.36 -10.54 16.14
CA LEU A 11 2.17 -9.69 16.10
C LEU A 11 2.19 -8.85 14.82
N ILE A 12 1.12 -8.93 14.02
CA ILE A 12 0.94 -8.17 12.78
C ILE A 12 -0.08 -7.06 13.06
N HIS A 13 0.20 -5.83 12.65
CA HIS A 13 -0.69 -4.68 12.87
C HIS A 13 -1.95 -4.76 12.01
N THR A 14 -1.79 -5.14 10.74
CA THR A 14 -2.83 -5.35 9.74
C THR A 14 -3.62 -4.11 9.28
N ASP A 15 -3.58 -2.97 9.97
CA ASP A 15 -4.21 -1.72 9.50
C ASP A 15 -3.28 -0.48 9.56
N LEU A 16 -2.07 -0.61 9.02
CA LEU A 16 -1.17 0.54 8.88
C LEU A 16 -1.66 1.47 7.76
N LYS A 17 -1.77 2.75 8.11
CA LYS A 17 -2.16 3.88 7.26
C LYS A 17 -1.72 5.19 7.94
N PRO A 18 -1.63 6.33 7.23
CA PRO A 18 -1.20 7.59 7.81
C PRO A 18 -2.01 8.00 9.05
N GLU A 19 -3.30 7.71 9.08
CA GLU A 19 -4.20 8.02 10.21
C GLU A 19 -3.80 7.28 11.50
N ASN A 20 -3.10 6.15 11.38
CA ASN A 20 -2.64 5.32 12.48
C ASN A 20 -1.17 5.59 12.86
N ILE A 21 -0.58 6.68 12.34
CA ILE A 21 0.77 7.15 12.66
C ILE A 21 0.67 8.59 13.16
N LEU A 22 0.89 8.80 14.46
CA LEU A 22 0.77 10.11 15.08
C LEU A 22 2.12 10.71 15.42
N LEU A 23 2.24 12.03 15.24
CA LEU A 23 3.34 12.80 15.79
C LEU A 23 3.28 12.78 17.31
N VAL A 24 4.45 12.65 17.95
CA VAL A 24 4.57 12.68 19.41
C VAL A 24 4.28 14.08 19.96
N ASN A 25 4.60 15.12 19.18
CA ASN A 25 4.32 16.52 19.50
C ASN A 25 3.68 17.21 18.29
N ASN A 26 2.78 18.16 18.54
CA ASN A 26 2.12 18.99 17.54
C ASN A 26 2.74 20.39 17.40
N ASP A 27 3.87 20.67 18.06
CA ASP A 27 4.63 21.90 17.86
C ASP A 27 4.98 22.10 16.38
N VAL A 28 4.87 23.35 15.91
CA VAL A 28 5.09 23.73 14.51
C VAL A 28 6.20 24.77 14.43
N VAL A 29 7.04 24.66 13.40
CA VAL A 29 8.00 25.69 13.00
C VAL A 29 7.70 26.17 11.59
N VAL A 30 8.08 27.42 11.29
CA VAL A 30 7.97 27.97 9.93
C VAL A 30 9.21 27.57 9.14
N PHE A 31 9.03 26.69 8.18
CA PHE A 31 10.02 26.36 7.17
C PHE A 31 9.79 27.23 5.93
N ARG A 32 10.85 27.81 5.36
CA ARG A 32 10.75 28.50 4.08
C ARG A 32 11.17 27.56 2.98
N SER A 33 10.25 27.30 2.04
CA SER A 33 10.50 26.47 0.87
C SER A 33 11.74 26.94 0.11
N ASN A 34 12.64 26.02 -0.22
CA ASN A 34 13.81 26.31 -1.04
C ASN A 34 13.46 26.59 -2.51
N TRP A 35 12.24 26.26 -2.93
CA TRP A 35 11.80 26.41 -4.32
C TRP A 35 11.28 27.82 -4.62
N ASP A 36 10.40 28.34 -3.78
CA ASP A 36 9.69 29.61 -4.00
C ASP A 36 9.79 30.59 -2.82
N GLY A 37 10.47 30.20 -1.74
CA GLY A 37 10.61 31.01 -0.53
C GLY A 37 9.33 31.11 0.30
N SER A 38 8.26 30.40 -0.07
CA SER A 38 6.99 30.45 0.64
C SER A 38 7.13 29.91 2.07
N PRO A 39 6.55 30.58 3.08
CA PRO A 39 6.53 30.07 4.44
C PRO A 39 5.52 28.92 4.55
N GLN A 40 5.95 27.81 5.13
CA GLN A 40 5.15 26.62 5.39
C GLN A 40 5.27 26.23 6.86
N ASN A 41 4.14 25.87 7.45
CA ASN A 41 4.08 25.33 8.80
C ASN A 41 4.42 23.83 8.74
N VAL A 42 5.52 23.43 9.35
CA VAL A 42 5.95 22.02 9.42
C VAL A 42 6.09 21.56 10.86
N PRO A 43 5.95 20.25 11.15
CA PRO A 43 6.19 19.73 12.50
C PRO A 43 7.61 20.07 12.98
N ALA A 44 7.73 20.54 14.22
CA ALA A 44 9.01 20.81 14.86
C ALA A 44 9.82 19.53 15.13
N SER A 45 9.14 18.37 15.16
CA SER A 45 9.74 17.05 15.34
C SER A 45 9.05 16.02 14.46
N THR A 46 9.83 15.11 13.89
CA THR A 46 9.33 13.96 13.11
C THR A 46 9.19 12.69 13.94
N LYS A 47 9.29 12.78 15.28
CA LYS A 47 9.05 11.63 16.17
C LYS A 47 7.60 11.20 16.05
N ILE A 48 7.39 9.92 15.74
CA ILE A 48 6.08 9.32 15.53
C ILE A 48 5.83 8.11 16.45
N LYS A 49 4.56 7.74 16.59
CA LYS A 49 4.10 6.49 17.19
C LYS A 49 3.02 5.84 16.35
N VAL A 50 3.06 4.51 16.26
CA VAL A 50 1.99 3.70 15.68
C VAL A 50 0.89 3.53 16.73
N ILE A 51 -0.36 3.66 16.32
CA ILE A 51 -1.56 3.50 17.15
C ILE A 51 -2.55 2.54 16.49
N ASP A 52 -3.66 2.27 17.18
CA ASP A 52 -4.79 1.47 16.68
C ASP A 52 -4.48 -0.01 16.40
N PHE A 53 -4.22 -0.75 17.49
CA PHE A 53 -4.00 -2.19 17.46
C PHE A 53 -5.31 -3.01 17.47
N GLY A 54 -6.47 -2.40 17.20
CA GLY A 54 -7.77 -3.09 17.26
C GLY A 54 -7.91 -4.21 16.22
N GLY A 55 -7.17 -4.13 15.12
CA GLY A 55 -7.07 -5.16 14.08
C GLY A 55 -5.81 -6.03 14.17
N ALA A 56 -4.94 -5.82 15.17
CA ALA A 56 -3.71 -6.57 15.26
C ALA A 56 -3.99 -8.07 15.52
N THR A 57 -3.18 -8.95 14.93
CA THR A 57 -3.40 -10.41 14.98
C THR A 57 -2.07 -11.12 15.16
N TYR A 58 -2.01 -12.10 16.06
CA TYR A 58 -0.83 -12.94 16.19
C TYR A 58 -0.78 -14.01 15.09
N ASP A 59 0.42 -14.45 14.72
CA ASP A 59 0.59 -15.43 13.63
C ASP A 59 -0.13 -16.76 13.86
N HIS A 60 -0.32 -17.17 15.11
CA HIS A 60 -0.98 -18.43 15.49
C HIS A 60 -2.50 -18.31 15.65
N GLU A 61 -3.06 -17.10 15.54
CA GLU A 61 -4.48 -16.86 15.67
C GLU A 61 -5.23 -17.10 14.35
N LYS A 62 -6.55 -17.19 14.44
CA LYS A 62 -7.41 -17.30 13.27
C LYS A 62 -7.35 -15.99 12.46
N LYS A 63 -6.81 -16.06 11.25
CA LYS A 63 -6.67 -14.91 10.35
C LYS A 63 -7.93 -14.64 9.54
N SER A 64 -8.34 -13.37 9.49
CA SER A 64 -9.33 -12.89 8.51
C SER A 64 -8.80 -13.04 7.09
N SER A 65 -9.66 -13.31 6.12
CA SER A 65 -9.26 -13.36 4.70
C SER A 65 -8.94 -11.99 4.13
N VAL A 66 -9.50 -10.93 4.71
CA VAL A 66 -9.29 -9.54 4.29
C VAL A 66 -8.83 -8.71 5.49
N VAL A 67 -7.69 -8.05 5.30
CA VAL A 67 -7.09 -7.08 6.21
C VAL A 67 -6.59 -5.87 5.41
N ASN A 68 -6.01 -4.90 6.11
CA ASN A 68 -5.57 -3.60 5.62
C ASN A 68 -6.71 -2.72 5.10
N THR A 69 -6.60 -1.42 5.37
CA THR A 69 -7.28 -0.40 4.59
C THR A 69 -6.87 -0.52 3.12
N ARG A 70 -7.83 -0.39 2.20
CA ARG A 70 -7.71 -0.84 0.80
C ARG A 70 -6.48 -0.29 0.08
N GLN A 71 -6.17 0.99 0.24
CA GLN A 71 -5.10 1.67 -0.47
C GLN A 71 -3.70 1.23 -0.02
N TYR A 72 -3.60 0.60 1.15
CA TYR A 72 -2.37 0.08 1.74
C TYR A 72 -2.35 -1.45 1.75
N ARG A 73 -3.31 -2.09 1.07
CA ARG A 73 -3.51 -3.54 1.12
C ARG A 73 -2.50 -4.28 0.26
N ALA A 74 -1.86 -5.26 0.87
CA ALA A 74 -0.85 -6.08 0.21
C ALA A 74 -1.44 -7.00 -0.88
N PRO A 75 -0.68 -7.30 -1.95
CA PRO A 75 -1.17 -8.10 -3.06
C PRO A 75 -1.55 -9.53 -2.66
N GLU A 76 -0.84 -10.14 -1.72
CA GLU A 76 -1.17 -11.48 -1.19
C GLU A 76 -2.53 -11.51 -0.50
N VAL A 77 -2.96 -10.40 0.12
CA VAL A 77 -4.29 -10.26 0.73
C VAL A 77 -5.34 -10.18 -0.38
N ILE A 78 -5.11 -9.38 -1.42
CA ILE A 78 -6.05 -9.23 -2.56
C ILE A 78 -6.19 -10.55 -3.33
N LEU A 79 -5.08 -11.28 -3.51
CA LEU A 79 -5.01 -12.56 -4.21
C LEU A 79 -5.43 -13.76 -3.33
N GLY A 80 -5.75 -13.54 -2.05
CA GLY A 80 -6.21 -14.59 -1.14
C GLY A 80 -5.15 -15.66 -0.85
N LEU A 81 -3.87 -15.30 -0.82
CA LEU A 81 -2.74 -16.21 -0.58
C LEU A 81 -2.44 -16.43 0.92
N GLY A 82 -3.19 -15.75 1.79
CA GLY A 82 -2.85 -15.58 3.19
C GLY A 82 -1.83 -14.45 3.39
N TRP A 83 -1.65 -14.04 4.64
CA TRP A 83 -0.80 -12.91 4.99
C TRP A 83 -0.12 -13.14 6.35
N SER A 84 0.95 -12.39 6.59
CA SER A 84 1.74 -12.35 7.83
C SER A 84 2.45 -10.99 7.88
N THR A 85 3.56 -10.89 8.62
CA THR A 85 4.33 -9.66 8.83
C THR A 85 4.70 -8.88 7.55
N PRO A 86 4.95 -9.49 6.36
CA PRO A 86 5.26 -8.71 5.16
C PRO A 86 4.10 -7.81 4.69
N SER A 87 2.86 -8.11 5.08
CA SER A 87 1.71 -7.27 4.75
C SER A 87 1.82 -5.87 5.36
N ASP A 88 2.38 -5.76 6.58
CA ASP A 88 2.63 -4.46 7.21
C ASP A 88 3.73 -3.69 6.50
N LEU A 89 4.75 -4.39 5.98
CA LEU A 89 5.84 -3.76 5.22
C LEU A 89 5.34 -3.20 3.89
N TRP A 90 4.41 -3.89 3.24
CA TRP A 90 3.74 -3.36 2.05
C TRP A 90 2.98 -2.07 2.38
N SER A 91 2.16 -2.08 3.44
CA SER A 91 1.43 -0.89 3.86
C SER A 91 2.36 0.28 4.20
N ALA A 92 3.47 0.01 4.89
CA ALA A 92 4.50 1.01 5.17
C ALA A 92 5.14 1.57 3.89
N GLY A 93 5.39 0.74 2.88
CA GLY A 93 5.88 1.18 1.56
C GLY A 93 4.90 2.13 0.86
N CYS A 94 3.60 1.80 0.89
CA CYS A 94 2.55 2.68 0.37
C CYS A 94 2.51 4.04 1.11
N ILE A 95 2.62 4.03 2.44
CA ILE A 95 2.63 5.25 3.27
C ILE A 95 3.84 6.12 2.95
N ILE A 96 5.03 5.54 2.81
CA ILE A 96 6.24 6.28 2.47
C ILE A 96 6.09 6.96 1.10
N ALA A 97 5.57 6.24 0.11
CA ALA A 97 5.30 6.80 -1.20
C ALA A 97 4.28 7.95 -1.14
N GLU A 98 3.20 7.79 -0.37
CA GLU A 98 2.19 8.85 -0.18
C GLU A 98 2.74 10.09 0.52
N LEU A 99 3.57 9.92 1.55
CA LEU A 99 4.23 11.04 2.24
C LEU A 99 5.17 11.80 1.30
N TYR A 100 5.81 11.12 0.36
CA TYR A 100 6.68 11.73 -0.63
C TYR A 100 5.91 12.49 -1.71
N MET A 101 4.90 11.84 -2.30
CA MET A 101 4.15 12.39 -3.44
C MET A 101 3.03 13.37 -3.02
N GLY A 102 2.58 13.29 -1.77
CA GLY A 102 1.41 14.03 -1.27
C GLY A 102 0.07 13.47 -1.71
N GLU A 103 0.05 12.31 -2.38
CA GLU A 103 -1.15 11.61 -2.83
C GLU A 103 -1.02 10.10 -2.70
N LEU A 104 -2.16 9.40 -2.61
CA LEU A 104 -2.21 7.95 -2.46
C LEU A 104 -1.49 7.23 -3.62
N LEU A 105 -0.53 6.36 -3.31
CA LEU A 105 0.13 5.52 -4.31
C LEU A 105 -0.88 4.66 -5.10
N PHE A 106 -1.91 4.13 -4.43
CA PHE A 106 -2.95 3.31 -5.06
C PHE A 106 -4.36 3.83 -4.76
N ALA A 107 -4.77 4.91 -5.41
CA ALA A 107 -6.07 5.56 -5.23
C ALA A 107 -7.24 4.79 -5.88
N THR A 108 -7.70 3.68 -5.29
CA THR A 108 -8.75 2.84 -5.88
C THR A 108 -9.76 2.28 -4.88
N HIS A 109 -10.93 1.89 -5.37
CA HIS A 109 -11.97 1.17 -4.65
C HIS A 109 -12.23 -0.26 -5.17
N ASP A 110 -11.49 -0.72 -6.18
CA ASP A 110 -11.69 -2.01 -6.84
C ASP A 110 -10.43 -2.89 -6.82
N ASN A 111 -10.58 -4.20 -6.61
CA ASN A 111 -9.44 -5.10 -6.49
C ASN A 111 -8.72 -5.32 -7.83
N ALA A 112 -9.44 -5.37 -8.95
CA ALA A 112 -8.81 -5.56 -10.25
C ALA A 112 -8.06 -4.29 -10.67
N GLU A 113 -8.65 -3.12 -10.48
CA GLU A 113 -7.94 -1.85 -10.69
C GLU A 113 -6.69 -1.75 -9.79
N HIS A 114 -6.79 -2.15 -8.52
CA HIS A 114 -5.65 -2.14 -7.61
C HIS A 114 -4.49 -3.00 -8.10
N LEU A 115 -4.76 -4.25 -8.50
CA LEU A 115 -3.73 -5.13 -9.08
C LEU A 115 -3.14 -4.54 -10.36
N ALA A 116 -3.93 -3.86 -11.19
CA ALA A 116 -3.42 -3.20 -12.39
C ALA A 116 -2.50 -2.01 -12.06
N LEU A 117 -2.84 -1.21 -11.03
CA LEU A 117 -2.00 -0.12 -10.55
C LEU A 117 -0.67 -0.66 -10.01
N MET A 118 -0.69 -1.72 -9.21
CA MET A 118 0.51 -2.39 -8.71
C MET A 118 1.39 -2.91 -9.86
N GLU A 119 0.79 -3.56 -10.87
CA GLU A 119 1.51 -4.05 -12.05
C GLU A 119 2.18 -2.90 -12.83
N ARG A 120 1.55 -1.72 -12.89
CA ARG A 120 2.12 -0.53 -13.53
C ARG A 120 3.25 0.11 -12.74
N ALA A 121 3.10 0.21 -11.43
CA ALA A 121 4.07 0.86 -10.57
C ALA A 121 5.32 0.00 -10.35
N ILE A 122 5.16 -1.31 -10.12
CA ILE A 122 6.24 -2.18 -9.62
C ILE A 122 6.63 -3.26 -10.65
N GLY A 123 5.75 -3.54 -11.62
CA GLY A 123 5.95 -4.57 -12.63
C GLY A 123 5.10 -5.83 -12.40
N PRO A 124 5.28 -6.87 -13.25
CA PRO A 124 4.39 -8.03 -13.29
C PRO A 124 4.45 -8.86 -12.00
N PHE A 125 3.30 -9.40 -11.62
CA PHE A 125 3.22 -10.30 -10.47
C PHE A 125 3.99 -11.60 -10.72
N PRO A 126 4.70 -12.12 -9.71
CA PRO A 126 5.35 -13.43 -9.79
C PRO A 126 4.35 -14.53 -10.16
N HIS A 127 4.68 -15.35 -11.17
CA HIS A 127 3.80 -16.43 -11.65
C HIS A 127 3.41 -17.44 -10.56
N ASN A 128 4.29 -17.66 -9.59
CA ASN A 128 4.01 -18.54 -8.45
C ASN A 128 2.90 -17.97 -7.53
N MET A 129 2.83 -16.65 -7.35
CA MET A 129 1.74 -16.00 -6.61
C MET A 129 0.41 -16.19 -7.35
N LEU A 130 0.39 -15.90 -8.65
CA LEU A 130 -0.80 -16.05 -9.47
C LEU A 130 -1.32 -17.51 -9.48
N ARG A 131 -0.42 -18.49 -9.62
CA ARG A 131 -0.80 -19.92 -9.64
C ARG A 131 -1.36 -20.42 -8.31
N ARG A 132 -0.89 -19.88 -7.18
CA ARG A 132 -1.31 -20.31 -5.84
C ARG A 132 -2.62 -19.70 -5.38
N SER A 133 -3.12 -18.66 -6.04
CA SER A 133 -4.37 -18.01 -5.68
C SER A 133 -5.53 -19.01 -5.79
N PRO A 134 -6.30 -19.24 -4.72
CA PRO A 134 -7.32 -20.30 -4.67
C PRO A 134 -8.60 -19.98 -5.45
N GLY A 135 -8.74 -18.76 -5.99
CA GLY A 135 -9.97 -18.27 -6.62
C GLY A 135 -9.90 -18.04 -8.13
N SER A 136 -11.08 -17.96 -8.75
CA SER A 136 -11.25 -17.57 -10.15
C SER A 136 -10.87 -16.11 -10.45
N MET A 137 -10.46 -15.34 -9.42
CA MET A 137 -9.99 -13.98 -9.60
C MET A 137 -8.80 -13.95 -10.56
N VAL A 138 -7.80 -14.81 -10.36
CA VAL A 138 -6.59 -14.77 -11.21
C VAL A 138 -6.90 -15.10 -12.67
N SER A 139 -7.72 -16.13 -12.95
CA SER A 139 -8.05 -16.49 -14.33
C SER A 139 -8.89 -15.42 -15.05
N ARG A 140 -9.73 -14.68 -14.31
CA ARG A 140 -10.50 -13.53 -14.82
C ARG A 140 -9.65 -12.27 -14.97
N THR A 141 -8.70 -12.04 -14.06
CA THR A 141 -7.94 -10.80 -13.95
C THR A 141 -6.66 -10.83 -14.79
N PHE A 142 -6.00 -11.97 -14.91
CA PHE A 142 -4.71 -12.11 -15.59
C PHE A 142 -4.80 -13.01 -16.83
N ARG A 143 -3.97 -12.70 -17.82
CA ARG A 143 -3.75 -13.52 -19.02
C ARG A 143 -2.88 -14.73 -18.66
N SER A 144 -2.81 -15.71 -19.54
CA SER A 144 -1.95 -16.89 -19.37
C SER A 144 -0.46 -16.54 -19.26
N ASN A 145 -0.05 -15.41 -19.85
CA ASN A 145 1.31 -14.88 -19.76
C ASN A 145 1.55 -14.02 -18.50
N GLY A 146 0.62 -13.99 -17.54
CA GLY A 146 0.77 -13.29 -16.25
C GLY A 146 0.36 -11.82 -16.25
N TRP A 147 0.10 -11.21 -17.41
CA TRP A 147 -0.26 -9.79 -17.51
C TRP A 147 -1.73 -9.52 -17.22
N HIS A 148 -2.03 -8.37 -16.63
CA HIS A 148 -3.39 -7.96 -16.31
C HIS A 148 -4.28 -7.77 -17.57
N ARG A 149 -5.56 -8.17 -17.48
CA ARG A 149 -6.58 -8.06 -18.54
C ARG A 149 -7.33 -6.72 -18.51
N MET A 150 -6.59 -5.61 -18.39
CA MET A 150 -7.18 -4.27 -18.15
C MET A 150 -8.39 -3.96 -19.05
N GLY A 151 -8.22 -4.06 -20.38
CA GLY A 151 -9.27 -3.70 -21.34
C GLY A 151 -10.49 -4.63 -21.37
N SER A 152 -10.47 -5.76 -20.65
CA SER A 152 -11.58 -6.71 -20.61
C SER A 152 -12.35 -6.68 -19.29
N ILE A 153 -11.73 -6.18 -18.21
CA ILE A 153 -12.30 -6.27 -16.86
C ILE A 153 -12.49 -4.92 -16.18
N LEU A 154 -11.72 -3.91 -16.58
CA LEU A 154 -11.82 -2.57 -16.00
C LEU A 154 -12.77 -1.71 -16.82
N SER A 155 -13.42 -0.77 -16.14
CA SER A 155 -14.18 0.30 -16.80
C SER A 155 -13.24 1.21 -17.60
N SER A 156 -13.78 1.96 -18.56
CA SER A 156 -12.98 2.92 -19.33
C SER A 156 -12.31 3.99 -18.46
N SER A 157 -12.97 4.42 -17.38
CA SER A 157 -12.39 5.35 -16.41
C SER A 157 -11.23 4.71 -15.65
N SER A 158 -11.36 3.46 -15.20
CA SER A 158 -10.29 2.73 -14.53
C SER A 158 -9.11 2.43 -15.43
N VAL A 159 -9.35 2.06 -16.70
CA VAL A 159 -8.25 1.92 -17.68
C VAL A 159 -7.51 3.25 -17.86
N SER A 160 -8.24 4.36 -17.93
CA SER A 160 -7.64 5.69 -18.08
C SER A 160 -6.83 6.09 -16.84
N HIS A 161 -7.35 5.76 -15.65
CA HIS A 161 -6.67 5.99 -14.39
C HIS A 161 -5.37 5.19 -14.28
N VAL A 162 -5.42 3.87 -14.49
CA VAL A 162 -4.23 3.01 -14.46
C VAL A 162 -3.17 3.42 -15.49
N LYS A 163 -3.59 3.93 -16.66
CA LYS A 163 -2.64 4.43 -17.68
C LYS A 163 -1.87 5.68 -17.25
N LYS A 164 -2.36 6.46 -16.28
CA LYS A 164 -1.64 7.60 -15.72
C LYS A 164 -0.54 7.18 -14.74
N MET A 165 -0.65 5.97 -14.17
CA MET A 165 0.38 5.40 -13.31
C MET A 165 1.63 5.03 -14.13
N GLY A 166 2.76 5.65 -13.79
CA GLY A 166 4.08 5.29 -14.26
C GLY A 166 4.78 4.28 -13.35
N PRO A 167 5.95 3.75 -13.76
CA PRO A 167 6.84 2.99 -12.88
C PRO A 167 7.20 3.80 -11.64
N LEU A 168 7.31 3.14 -10.48
CA LEU A 168 7.57 3.79 -9.21
C LEU A 168 8.85 4.63 -9.26
N GLU A 169 9.90 4.17 -9.93
CA GLU A 169 11.17 4.88 -10.07
C GLU A 169 10.99 6.25 -10.75
N SER A 170 10.06 6.36 -11.69
CA SER A 170 9.75 7.63 -12.36
C SER A 170 8.95 8.60 -11.49
N LEU A 171 8.31 8.10 -10.42
CA LEU A 171 7.52 8.93 -9.50
C LEU A 171 8.37 9.53 -8.37
N VAL A 172 9.56 8.99 -8.10
CA VAL A 172 10.41 9.40 -6.97
C VAL A 172 11.68 10.15 -7.38
N LEU A 173 12.02 10.19 -8.67
CA LEU A 173 13.30 10.72 -9.17
C LEU A 173 13.20 12.05 -9.93
N ASP A 174 12.06 12.74 -9.85
CA ASP A 174 11.90 14.11 -10.37
C ASP A 174 12.37 15.17 -9.36
#